data_AF-A0A0J6EFL2-F1
#
_entry.id   AF-A0A0J6EFL2-F1
#
_cell.length_a   1.000
_cell.length_b   1.000
_cell.length_c   1.000
_cell.angle_alpha   90.00
_cell.angle_beta   90.00
_cell.angle_gamma   90.00
#
_symmetry.space_group_name_H-M   'P 1'
#
loop_
_entity.id
_entity.type
_entity.pdbx_description
1 polymer ?
#
loop_
_entity_poly.entity_id
_entity_poly.type
_entity_poly.pdbx_seq_one_letter_code
_entity_poly.pdbx_strand_id
1 'polypeptide(L)'
;MNVKRFSSPEEFLKTVEHKLLENEAVNNLPLGILYGLKRRPDVDAVLLTAENDEGIQLAAVMASGDLILAGEESGLEAAGILAAYLEKAGIRPPGVTGRPALAKAFVEASKRRAAVKMRQKMYRIDHVNDISFRSGHLRKADQQA
;
A
#
# COMPACT_ATOMS: atom_id res chain seq x y z
N MET A 1 12.98 14.17 -10.35
CA MET A 1 11.89 13.43 -9.69
C MET A 1 10.70 14.35 -9.49
N ASN A 2 9.48 13.91 -9.80
CA ASN A 2 8.25 14.69 -9.76
C ASN A 2 7.17 13.97 -8.94
N VAL A 3 6.32 14.71 -8.23
CA VAL A 3 5.17 14.14 -7.51
C VAL A 3 3.90 14.41 -8.30
N LYS A 4 3.15 13.36 -8.61
CA LYS A 4 1.86 13.45 -9.29
C LYS A 4 0.74 13.07 -8.34
N ARG A 5 -0.29 13.91 -8.27
CA ARG A 5 -1.53 13.64 -7.52
C ARG A 5 -2.64 13.25 -8.46
N PHE A 6 -3.42 12.24 -8.05
CA PHE A 6 -4.54 11.72 -8.79
C PHE A 6 -5.83 12.02 -8.04
N SER A 7 -6.88 12.36 -8.79
CA SER A 7 -8.24 12.56 -8.27
C SER A 7 -9.12 11.33 -8.44
N SER A 8 -8.72 10.40 -9.32
CA SER A 8 -9.46 9.17 -9.62
C SER A 8 -8.71 7.94 -9.09
N PRO A 9 -9.33 7.15 -8.18
CA PRO A 9 -8.79 5.86 -7.78
C PRO A 9 -8.56 4.90 -8.94
N GLU A 10 -9.40 4.95 -9.97
CA GLU A 10 -9.28 4.09 -11.15
C GLU A 10 -8.05 4.46 -11.99
N GLU A 11 -7.82 5.75 -12.25
CA GLU A 11 -6.65 6.21 -12.98
C GLU A 11 -5.36 5.93 -12.21
N PHE A 12 -5.38 6.15 -10.89
CA PHE A 12 -4.25 5.85 -10.04
C PHE A 12 -3.92 4.36 -10.03
N LEU A 13 -4.92 3.49 -9.80
CA LEU A 13 -4.73 2.05 -9.84
C LEU A 13 -4.17 1.61 -11.19
N LYS A 14 -4.76 2.04 -12.31
CA LYS A 14 -4.24 1.73 -13.65
C LYS A 14 -2.76 2.12 -13.84
N THR A 15 -2.31 3.17 -13.14
CA THR A 15 -0.93 3.65 -13.20
C THR A 15 0.03 2.81 -12.36
N VAL A 16 -0.37 2.39 -11.15
CA VAL A 16 0.54 1.73 -10.19
C VAL A 16 0.40 0.22 -10.13
N GLU A 17 -0.72 -0.35 -10.58
CA GLU A 17 -1.12 -1.75 -10.35
C GLU A 17 -0.06 -2.75 -10.80
N HIS A 18 0.42 -2.65 -12.04
CA HIS A 18 1.43 -3.56 -12.56
C HIS A 18 2.68 -3.60 -11.66
N LYS A 19 3.19 -2.42 -11.27
CA LYS A 19 4.41 -2.33 -10.45
C LYS A 19 4.19 -2.88 -9.04
N LEU A 20 3.01 -2.65 -8.46
CA LEU A 20 2.68 -3.20 -7.14
C LEU A 20 2.56 -4.73 -7.18
N LEU A 21 2.04 -5.29 -8.27
CA LEU A 21 1.87 -6.74 -8.44
C LEU A 21 3.20 -7.50 -8.61
N GLU A 22 4.29 -6.84 -9.03
CA GLU A 22 5.63 -7.46 -9.08
C GLU A 22 6.06 -8.05 -7.74
N ASN A 23 5.58 -7.47 -6.64
CA ASN A 23 5.75 -7.99 -5.29
C ASN A 23 4.46 -7.89 -4.47
N GLU A 24 3.41 -8.57 -4.95
CA GLU A 24 2.07 -8.56 -4.35
C GLU A 24 2.09 -8.82 -2.84
N ALA A 25 2.88 -9.80 -2.36
CA ALA A 25 2.92 -10.17 -0.94
C ALA A 25 3.34 -9.00 -0.04
N VAL A 26 4.24 -8.14 -0.52
CA VAL A 26 4.66 -6.91 0.19
C VAL A 26 3.65 -5.79 -0.01
N ASN A 27 3.05 -5.70 -1.21
CA ASN A 27 2.15 -4.63 -1.61
C ASN A 27 0.66 -4.98 -1.43
N ASN A 28 0.33 -6.01 -0.66
CA ASN A 28 -1.04 -6.49 -0.50
C ASN A 28 -1.97 -5.43 0.13
N LEU A 29 -1.47 -4.65 1.10
CA LEU A 29 -2.21 -3.59 1.76
C LEU A 29 -2.57 -2.45 0.81
N PRO A 30 -1.62 -1.79 0.11
CA PRO A 30 -1.97 -0.76 -0.85
C PRO A 30 -2.84 -1.30 -2.00
N LEU A 31 -2.59 -2.50 -2.52
CA LEU A 31 -3.45 -3.13 -3.53
C LEU A 31 -4.89 -3.33 -3.03
N GLY A 32 -5.06 -3.87 -1.81
CA GLY A 32 -6.36 -4.08 -1.20
C GLY A 32 -7.14 -2.76 -1.01
N ILE A 33 -6.46 -1.70 -0.57
CA ILE A 33 -7.06 -0.37 -0.45
C ILE A 33 -7.51 0.14 -1.83
N LEU A 34 -6.67 0.03 -2.85
CA LEU A 34 -6.97 0.54 -4.19
C LEU A 34 -8.13 -0.23 -4.86
N TYR A 35 -8.18 -1.55 -4.74
CA TYR A 35 -9.32 -2.34 -5.20
C TYR A 35 -10.60 -2.03 -4.43
N GLY A 36 -10.50 -1.61 -3.17
CA GLY A 36 -11.61 -1.10 -2.38
C GLY A 36 -12.09 0.27 -2.89
N LEU A 37 -11.17 1.21 -3.08
CA LEU A 37 -11.47 2.56 -3.58
C LEU A 37 -12.07 2.54 -5.00
N LYS A 38 -11.63 1.63 -5.88
CA LYS A 38 -12.24 1.45 -7.20
C LYS A 38 -13.75 1.15 -7.11
N ARG A 39 -14.20 0.47 -6.05
CA ARG A 39 -15.63 0.15 -5.82
C ARG A 39 -16.37 1.26 -5.08
N ARG A 40 -15.65 2.20 -4.47
CA ARG A 40 -16.19 3.34 -3.70
C ARG A 40 -15.41 4.61 -4.05
N PRO A 41 -15.57 5.12 -5.28
CA PRO A 41 -14.80 6.27 -5.78
C PRO A 41 -15.17 7.59 -5.10
N ASP A 42 -16.25 7.60 -4.32
CA ASP A 42 -16.74 8.70 -3.50
C ASP A 42 -15.91 8.94 -2.22
N VAL A 43 -15.06 7.98 -1.84
CA VAL A 43 -14.17 8.12 -0.68
C VAL A 43 -13.05 9.09 -1.02
N ASP A 44 -12.94 10.18 -0.26
CA ASP A 44 -11.80 11.10 -0.35
C ASP A 44 -10.51 10.38 0.03
N ALA A 45 -9.56 10.36 -0.90
CA ALA A 45 -8.31 9.65 -0.75
C ALA A 45 -7.14 10.50 -1.26
N VAL A 46 -5.99 10.36 -0.59
CA VAL A 46 -4.73 10.88 -1.08
C VAL A 46 -4.08 9.79 -1.93
N LEU A 47 -3.89 10.09 -3.22
CA LEU A 47 -3.35 9.18 -4.22
C LEU A 47 -2.19 9.88 -4.92
N LEU A 48 -0.97 9.43 -4.64
CA LEU A 48 0.25 10.08 -5.12
C LEU A 48 1.24 9.08 -5.70
N THR A 49 1.94 9.48 -6.75
CA THR A 49 3.19 8.84 -7.18
C THR A 49 4.34 9.82 -7.05
N ALA A 50 5.55 9.31 -6.78
CA ALA A 50 6.79 10.00 -7.03
C ALA A 50 7.54 9.26 -8.15
N GLU A 51 7.85 9.98 -9.22
CA GLU A 51 8.32 9.43 -10.49
C GLU A 51 9.62 10.10 -10.95
N ASN A 52 10.49 9.34 -11.59
CA ASN A 52 11.66 9.83 -12.31
C ASN A 52 11.67 9.26 -13.74
N ASP A 53 12.78 9.42 -14.47
CA ASP A 53 12.89 8.96 -15.87
C ASP A 53 12.81 7.43 -16.01
N GLU A 54 13.03 6.68 -14.92
CA GLU A 54 12.89 5.22 -14.86
C GLU A 54 11.46 4.79 -14.47
N GLY A 55 10.55 5.75 -14.27
CA GLY A 55 9.16 5.53 -13.90
C GLY A 55 8.85 5.73 -12.42
N ILE A 56 7.85 5.00 -11.92
CA ILE A 56 7.31 5.19 -10.57
C ILE A 56 8.28 4.66 -9.53
N GLN A 57 8.86 5.52 -8.70
CA GLN A 57 9.78 5.13 -7.64
C GLN A 57 9.05 4.84 -6.33
N LEU A 58 7.92 5.50 -6.08
CA LEU A 58 7.11 5.30 -4.90
C LEU A 58 5.65 5.64 -5.18
N ALA A 59 4.73 4.77 -4.75
CA ALA A 59 3.31 5.06 -4.69
C ALA A 59 2.90 5.32 -3.23
N ALA A 60 1.98 6.25 -3.01
CA ALA A 60 1.42 6.56 -1.71
C ALA A 60 -0.10 6.64 -1.76
N VAL A 61 -0.77 5.92 -0.85
CA VAL A 61 -2.23 5.88 -0.74
C VAL A 61 -2.68 6.11 0.70
N MET A 62 -3.68 6.98 0.90
CA MET A 62 -4.35 7.16 2.19
C MET A 62 -5.85 7.35 1.93
N ALA A 63 -6.65 6.32 2.22
CA ALA A 63 -8.11 6.39 2.19
C ALA A 63 -8.68 6.74 3.57
N SER A 64 -8.11 6.14 4.61
CA SER A 64 -8.39 6.43 6.01
C SER A 64 -7.19 6.03 6.86
N GLY A 65 -6.98 6.71 7.99
CA GLY A 65 -5.87 6.41 8.90
C GLY A 65 -4.51 6.84 8.34
N ASP A 66 -3.54 5.92 8.35
CA ASP A 66 -2.14 6.21 8.02
C ASP A 66 -1.90 6.26 6.50
N LEU A 67 -0.91 7.04 6.08
CA LEU A 67 -0.41 7.03 4.69
C LEU A 67 0.36 5.74 4.43
N ILE A 68 -0.03 4.98 3.42
CA ILE A 68 0.66 3.76 3.01
C ILE A 68 1.65 4.08 1.91
N LEU A 69 2.93 3.78 2.11
CA LEU A 69 4.01 3.92 1.14
C LEU A 69 4.35 2.55 0.53
N ALA A 70 4.33 2.47 -0.79
CA ALA A 70 4.56 1.26 -1.56
C ALA A 70 5.64 1.48 -2.62
N GLY A 71 6.78 0.82 -2.43
CA GLY A 71 7.97 0.95 -3.28
C GLY A 71 9.12 0.13 -2.72
N GLU A 72 10.25 0.20 -3.43
CA GLU A 72 11.50 -0.48 -3.07
C GLU A 72 12.50 0.51 -2.43
N GLU A 73 13.64 0.02 -1.97
CA GLU A 73 14.67 0.86 -1.33
C GLU A 73 15.28 1.92 -2.27
N SER A 74 15.17 1.76 -3.59
CA SER A 74 15.52 2.83 -4.53
C SER A 74 14.65 4.08 -4.37
N GLY A 75 13.46 3.95 -3.77
CA GLY A 75 12.49 5.02 -3.55
C GLY A 75 12.74 5.91 -2.32
N LEU A 76 13.89 5.81 -1.64
CA LEU A 76 14.15 6.59 -0.41
C LEU A 76 14.11 8.11 -0.64
N GLU A 77 14.75 8.58 -1.72
CA GLU A 77 14.68 10.00 -2.10
C GLU A 77 13.23 10.40 -2.42
N ALA A 78 12.49 9.51 -3.10
CA ALA A 78 11.09 9.72 -3.45
C ALA A 78 10.19 9.88 -2.21
N ALA A 79 10.47 9.14 -1.14
CA ALA A 79 9.79 9.27 0.15
C ALA A 79 9.99 10.64 0.78
N GLY A 80 11.21 11.19 0.70
CA GLY A 80 11.52 12.53 1.20
C GLY A 80 10.81 13.63 0.40
N ILE A 81 10.79 13.50 -0.93
CA ILE A 81 10.09 14.44 -1.81
C ILE A 81 8.57 14.40 -1.57
N LEU A 82 7.99 13.21 -1.38
CA LEU A 82 6.57 13.05 -1.05
C LEU A 82 6.20 13.70 0.29
N ALA A 83 7.07 13.58 1.31
CA ALA A 83 6.87 14.25 2.59
C ALA A 83 6.82 15.77 2.42
N ALA A 84 7.78 16.36 1.68
CA ALA A 84 7.82 17.79 1.40
C ALA A 84 6.60 18.26 0.59
N TYR A 85 6.15 17.46 -0.38
CA TYR A 85 4.95 17.74 -1.16
C TYR A 85 3.71 17.80 -0.27
N LEU A 86 3.51 16.80 0.61
CA LEU A 86 2.37 16.73 1.52
C LEU A 86 2.36 17.91 2.50
N GLU A 87 3.53 18.28 3.04
CA GLU A 87 3.67 19.44 3.92
C GLU A 87 3.26 20.73 3.20
N LYS A 88 3.76 20.97 1.99
CA LYS A 88 3.40 22.13 1.16
C LYS A 88 1.92 22.14 0.79
N ALA A 89 1.32 20.97 0.56
CA ALA A 89 -0.09 20.81 0.27
C ALA A 89 -1.00 20.94 1.51
N GLY A 90 -0.43 21.10 2.71
CA GLY A 90 -1.19 21.16 3.97
C GLY A 90 -1.78 19.81 4.40
N ILE A 91 -1.38 18.71 3.77
CA ILE A 91 -1.88 17.36 4.07
C ILE A 91 -1.00 16.75 5.14
N ARG A 92 -1.61 16.38 6.28
CA ARG A 92 -0.89 15.84 7.42
C ARG A 92 -1.40 14.44 7.76
N PRO A 93 -0.78 13.38 7.24
CA PRO A 93 -1.11 12.02 7.65
C PRO A 93 -0.97 11.87 9.17
N PRO A 94 -1.90 11.18 9.84
CA PRO A 94 -1.79 10.81 11.24
C PRO A 94 -0.54 9.97 11.53
N GLY A 95 -0.22 9.07 10.60
CA GLY A 95 0.97 8.21 10.62
C GLY A 95 1.35 7.78 9.20
N VAL A 96 2.42 6.99 9.11
CA VAL A 96 2.92 6.42 7.85
C VAL A 96 3.23 4.94 8.05
N THR A 97 2.80 4.12 7.10
CA THR A 97 3.05 2.69 7.05
C THR A 97 3.77 2.36 5.75
N GLY A 98 4.82 1.55 5.81
CA GLY A 98 5.58 1.14 4.65
C GLY A 98 6.81 0.36 5.10
N ARG A 99 7.67 -0.01 4.14
CA ARG A 99 8.96 -0.63 4.50
C ARG A 99 9.73 0.28 5.46
N PRO A 100 10.47 -0.28 6.45
CA PRO A 100 11.12 0.51 7.48
C PRO A 100 12.00 1.65 6.96
N ALA A 101 12.77 1.40 5.89
CA ALA A 101 13.65 2.41 5.30
C ALA A 101 12.86 3.57 4.66
N LEU A 102 11.79 3.27 3.91
CA LEU A 102 10.92 4.27 3.28
C LEU A 102 10.17 5.11 4.32
N ALA A 103 9.57 4.45 5.33
CA ALA A 103 8.87 5.15 6.41
C ALA A 103 9.82 6.06 7.19
N LYS A 104 11.05 5.60 7.46
CA LYS A 104 12.08 6.40 8.11
C LYS A 104 12.48 7.62 7.28
N ALA A 105 12.78 7.43 5.99
CA ALA A 105 13.12 8.53 5.09
C ALA A 105 12.01 9.58 5.00
N PHE A 106 10.75 9.14 4.92
CA PHE A 106 9.59 10.02 4.95
C PHE A 106 9.51 10.84 6.25
N VAL A 107 9.66 10.19 7.41
CA VAL A 107 9.60 10.84 8.73
C VAL A 107 10.72 11.87 8.88
N GLU A 108 11.96 11.50 8.54
CA GLU A 108 13.13 12.39 8.62
C GLU A 108 12.93 13.65 7.77
N ALA A 109 12.43 13.50 6.54
CA ALA A 109 12.12 14.62 5.67
C ALA A 109 10.97 15.48 6.19
N SER A 110 9.95 14.89 6.81
CA SER A 110 8.82 15.62 7.39
C SER A 110 9.18 16.46 8.63
N LYS A 111 10.38 16.28 9.20
CA LYS A 111 10.84 16.90 10.47
C LYS A 111 9.88 16.69 11.65
N ARG A 112 9.01 15.68 11.59
CA ARG A 112 8.07 15.33 12.66
C ARG A 112 8.72 14.33 13.62
N ARG A 113 8.36 14.44 14.90
CA ARG A 113 8.62 13.36 15.85
C ARG A 113 7.70 12.19 15.52
N ALA A 114 8.26 11.00 15.40
CA ALA A 114 7.51 9.77 15.21
C ALA A 114 8.06 8.67 16.10
N ALA A 115 7.21 7.69 16.41
CA ALA A 115 7.58 6.45 17.08
C ALA A 115 6.99 5.29 16.29
N VAL A 116 7.69 4.15 16.30
CA VAL A 116 7.18 2.94 15.66
C VAL A 116 5.97 2.43 16.45
N LYS A 117 4.78 2.51 15.87
CA LYS A 117 3.54 1.99 16.47
C LYS A 117 3.47 0.47 16.42
N MET A 118 3.82 -0.14 15.29
CA MET A 118 3.79 -1.59 15.08
C MET A 118 4.76 -1.99 13.98
N ARG A 119 5.46 -3.11 14.15
CA ARG A 119 6.22 -3.78 13.09
C ARG A 119 5.34 -4.85 12.45
N GLN A 120 4.60 -4.49 11.41
CA GLN A 120 3.78 -5.43 10.66
C GLN A 120 4.68 -6.40 9.89
N LYS A 121 4.39 -7.71 10.02
CA LYS A 121 5.07 -8.76 9.25
C LYS A 121 4.17 -9.19 8.11
N MET A 122 4.74 -9.35 6.92
CA MET A 122 4.07 -9.98 5.79
C MET A 122 4.39 -11.46 5.79
N TYR A 123 3.37 -12.29 5.63
CA TYR A 123 3.50 -13.74 5.54
C TYR A 123 3.12 -14.18 4.13
N ARG A 124 3.94 -15.03 3.53
CA ARG A 124 3.68 -15.67 2.24
C ARG A 124 3.63 -17.17 2.45
N ILE A 125 2.65 -17.82 1.84
CA ILE A 125 2.60 -19.27 1.79
C ILE A 125 3.37 -19.68 0.53
N ASP A 126 4.58 -20.19 0.71
CA ASP A 126 5.41 -20.69 -0.41
C ASP A 126 5.05 -22.13 -0.80
N HIS A 127 4.45 -22.88 0.12
CA HIS A 127 4.09 -24.29 -0.06
C HIS A 127 2.84 -24.63 0.73
N VAL A 128 1.91 -25.35 0.10
CA VAL A 128 0.77 -25.99 0.75
C VAL A 128 1.02 -27.48 0.70
N ASN A 129 0.99 -28.15 1.85
CA ASN A 129 1.14 -29.60 1.89
C ASN A 129 -0.09 -30.27 1.28
N ASP A 130 0.13 -31.29 0.47
CA ASP A 130 -0.95 -32.18 0.04
C ASP A 130 -1.57 -32.87 1.26
N ILE A 131 -2.90 -32.84 1.32
CA ILE A 131 -3.66 -33.58 2.32
C ILE A 131 -4.29 -34.80 1.66
N SER A 132 -4.23 -35.94 2.34
CA SER A 132 -4.99 -37.12 1.91
C SER A 132 -6.47 -36.86 2.14
N PHE A 133 -7.23 -36.68 1.06
CA PHE A 133 -8.68 -36.59 1.14
C PHE A 133 -9.25 -37.93 1.64
N ARG A 134 -9.91 -37.91 2.79
CA ARG A 134 -10.71 -39.05 3.25
C ARG A 134 -11.99 -39.10 2.42
N SER A 135 -12.42 -40.30 2.05
CA SER A 135 -13.75 -40.51 1.51
C SER A 135 -14.79 -40.12 2.56
N GLY A 136 -15.70 -39.22 2.19
CA GLY A 136 -16.82 -38.80 3.00
C GLY A 136 -17.89 -38.20 2.10
N HIS A 137 -19.09 -37.99 2.64
CA HIS A 137 -20.20 -37.40 1.90
C HIS A 137 -20.47 -36.00 2.44
N LEU A 138 -20.54 -35.02 1.53
CA LEU A 138 -21.09 -33.71 1.87
C LEU A 138 -22.57 -33.89 2.17
N ARG A 139 -23.00 -33.47 3.37
CA ARG A 139 -24.42 -33.38 3.72
C ARG A 139 -24.82 -31.92 3.86
N LYS A 140 -26.10 -31.63 3.65
CA LYS A 140 -26.66 -30.33 4.02
C LYS A 140 -26.67 -30.20 5.55
N ALA A 141 -26.52 -28.97 6.03
CA ALA A 141 -26.41 -28.67 7.46
C ALA A 141 -27.64 -29.15 8.26
N ASP A 142 -28.82 -29.18 7.64
CA ASP A 142 -30.12 -29.54 8.19
C ASP A 142 -30.41 -31.05 8.21
N GLN A 143 -29.57 -31.89 7.60
CA GLN A 143 -29.74 -33.34 7.64
C GLN A 143 -29.08 -33.94 8.89
N GLN A 144 -29.85 -34.62 9.74
CA GLN A 144 -29.29 -35.44 10.83
C GLN A 144 -28.57 -36.68 10.28
N ALA A 145 -27.50 -37.08 10.99
CA ALA A 145 -26.56 -38.13 10.59
C ALA A 145 -27.16 -39.53 10.63
#